data_AF-A0A1U8LQ95-F1
#
_entry.id   AF-A0A1U8LQ95-F1
#
_cell.length_a   1.000
_cell.length_b   1.000
_cell.length_c   1.000
_cell.angle_alpha   90.00
_cell.angle_beta   90.00
_cell.angle_gamma   90.00
#
_symmetry.space_group_name_H-M   'P 1'
#
loop_
_entity.id
_entity.type
_entity.pdbx_description
1 polymer ?
#
loop_
_entity_poly.entity_id
_entity_poly.type
_entity_poly.pdbx_seq_one_letter_code
_entity_poly.pdbx_strand_id
1 'polypeptide(L)'
;MSDIVGHKVERERGHVSSAVECYMKQYGVSMQEAYDELYKQINNAWKDINEEFLKPTAAPTSALNRILNLARVIDLLYTGEDAYTQVGESAKTSITALLIDPIPI
;
A
#
# COMPACT_ATOMS: atom_id res chain seq x y z
N MET A 1 -2.01 -3.71 -0.34
CA MET A 1 -0.85 -3.69 0.58
C MET A 1 -1.28 -3.99 2.01
N SER A 2 -2.20 -3.21 2.60
CA SER A 2 -2.68 -3.42 3.98
C SER A 2 -3.02 -4.88 4.30
N ASP A 3 -3.90 -5.52 3.52
CA ASP A 3 -4.32 -6.91 3.76
C ASP A 3 -3.18 -7.92 3.71
N ILE A 4 -2.10 -7.66 2.96
CA ILE A 4 -0.92 -8.54 2.93
C ILE A 4 -0.10 -8.37 4.20
N VAL A 5 0.12 -7.12 4.59
CA VAL A 5 1.03 -6.72 5.67
C VAL A 5 0.42 -6.97 7.04
N GLY A 6 -0.86 -6.66 7.19
CA GLY A 6 -1.64 -6.92 8.41
C GLY A 6 -2.05 -8.38 8.57
N HIS A 7 -2.07 -9.18 7.49
CA HIS A 7 -2.71 -10.50 7.42
C HIS A 7 -2.52 -11.37 8.68
N LYS A 8 -1.27 -11.57 9.12
CA LYS A 8 -0.96 -12.45 10.25
C LYS A 8 -1.58 -11.94 11.55
N VAL A 9 -1.36 -10.66 11.86
CA VAL A 9 -1.88 -10.01 13.07
C VAL A 9 -3.41 -10.00 13.06
N GLU A 10 -3.99 -9.71 11.90
CA GLU A 10 -5.44 -9.65 11.73
C GLU A 10 -6.11 -11.01 11.88
N ARG A 11 -5.47 -12.06 11.36
CA ARG A 11 -5.94 -13.43 11.52
C ARG A 11 -5.82 -13.91 12.97
N GLU A 12 -4.73 -13.59 13.66
CA GLU A 12 -4.52 -13.96 15.07
C GLU A 12 -5.56 -13.34 16.01
N ARG A 13 -5.98 -12.10 15.75
CA ARG A 13 -7.03 -11.43 16.53
C ARG A 13 -8.46 -11.82 16.13
N GLY A 14 -8.63 -12.77 15.21
CA GLY A 14 -9.94 -13.22 14.72
C GLY A 14 -10.69 -12.16 13.92
N HIS A 15 -9.97 -11.33 13.18
CA HIS A 15 -10.58 -10.33 12.30
C HIS A 15 -11.35 -11.00 11.14
N VAL A 16 -12.19 -10.23 10.45
CA VAL A 16 -12.88 -10.71 9.25
C VAL A 16 -11.87 -11.11 8.17
N SER A 17 -12.27 -12.03 7.29
CA SER A 17 -11.45 -12.51 6.17
C SER A 17 -10.90 -11.35 5.34
N SER A 18 -9.58 -11.31 5.15
CA SER A 18 -8.90 -10.35 4.27
C SER A 18 -8.99 -10.78 2.80
N ALA A 19 -8.45 -9.96 1.90
CA ALA A 19 -8.26 -10.35 0.50
C ALA A 19 -7.49 -11.67 0.35
N VAL A 20 -6.57 -11.99 1.28
CA VAL A 20 -5.78 -13.23 1.24
C VAL A 20 -6.69 -14.45 1.46
N GLU A 21 -7.49 -14.46 2.53
CA GLU A 21 -8.44 -15.55 2.78
C GLU A 21 -9.51 -15.66 1.69
N CYS A 22 -10.00 -14.52 1.20
CA CYS A 22 -10.97 -14.48 0.11
C CYS A 22 -10.42 -15.14 -1.15
N TYR A 23 -9.18 -14.80 -1.53
CA TYR A 23 -8.53 -15.35 -2.72
C TYR A 23 -8.24 -16.85 -2.57
N MET A 24 -7.70 -17.27 -1.44
CA MET A 24 -7.46 -18.69 -1.14
C MET A 24 -8.76 -19.51 -1.23
N LYS A 25 -9.85 -19.01 -0.64
CA LYS A 25 -11.14 -19.70 -0.65
C LYS A 25 -11.76 -19.74 -2.05
N GLN A 26 -11.65 -18.67 -2.82
CA GLN A 26 -12.24 -18.58 -4.15
C GLN A 26 -11.53 -19.50 -5.17
N TYR A 27 -10.21 -19.57 -5.11
CA TYR A 27 -9.41 -20.28 -6.12
C TYR A 27 -8.82 -21.60 -5.63
N GLY A 28 -8.98 -21.96 -4.35
CA GLY A 28 -8.45 -23.20 -3.77
C GLY A 28 -6.92 -23.26 -3.73
N VAL A 29 -6.27 -22.10 -3.66
CA VAL A 29 -4.81 -21.96 -3.71
C VAL A 29 -4.18 -21.82 -2.33
N SER A 30 -2.87 -21.99 -2.26
CA SER A 30 -2.08 -21.74 -1.06
C SER A 30 -2.03 -20.24 -0.70
N MET A 31 -1.65 -19.96 0.55
CA MET A 31 -1.44 -18.58 1.01
C MET A 31 -0.35 -17.85 0.24
N GLN A 32 0.73 -18.56 -0.12
CA GLN A 32 1.83 -17.94 -0.86
C GLN A 32 1.37 -17.54 -2.27
N GLU A 33 0.63 -18.41 -2.97
CA GLU A 33 0.05 -18.09 -4.28
C GLU A 33 -0.93 -16.90 -4.19
N ALA A 34 -1.69 -16.79 -3.11
CA ALA A 34 -2.55 -15.63 -2.87
C ALA A 34 -1.74 -14.33 -2.68
N TYR A 35 -0.64 -14.37 -1.91
CA TYR A 35 0.25 -13.21 -1.79
C TYR A 35 0.88 -12.82 -3.12
N ASP A 36 1.37 -13.80 -3.89
CA ASP A 36 2.02 -13.55 -5.18
C ASP A 36 1.06 -12.87 -6.16
N GLU A 37 -0.20 -13.31 -6.22
CA GLU A 37 -1.21 -12.65 -7.06
C GLU A 37 -1.57 -11.25 -6.55
N LEU A 38 -1.72 -11.05 -5.23
CA LEU A 38 -2.01 -9.73 -4.68
C LEU A 38 -0.86 -8.73 -4.93
N TYR A 39 0.39 -9.17 -4.82
CA TYR A 39 1.56 -8.35 -5.18
C TYR A 39 1.60 -8.04 -6.68
N LYS A 40 1.24 -9.00 -7.53
CA LYS A 40 1.11 -8.77 -8.97
C LYS A 40 0.02 -7.75 -9.29
N GLN A 41 -1.13 -7.79 -8.62
CA GLN A 41 -2.19 -6.79 -8.76
C GLN A 41 -1.72 -5.39 -8.33
N ILE A 42 -0.97 -5.29 -7.22
CA ILE A 42 -0.35 -4.03 -6.79
C ILE A 42 0.61 -3.49 -7.87
N ASN A 43 1.46 -4.34 -8.43
CA ASN A 43 2.40 -3.95 -9.47
C ASN A 43 1.69 -3.52 -10.76
N ASN A 44 0.58 -4.16 -11.12
CA ASN A 44 -0.24 -3.75 -12.26
C ASN A 44 -0.92 -2.40 -11.99
N ALA A 45 -1.51 -2.19 -10.82
CA ALA A 45 -2.10 -0.90 -10.46
C ALA A 45 -1.09 0.26 -10.51
N TRP A 46 0.18 0.01 -10.15
CA TRP A 46 1.25 1.00 -10.33
C TRP A 46 1.53 1.31 -11.81
N LYS A 47 1.49 0.31 -12.70
CA LYS A 47 1.62 0.53 -14.15
C LYS A 47 0.45 1.34 -14.70
N ASP A 48 -0.77 1.03 -14.27
CA ASP A 48 -1.98 1.75 -14.67
C ASP A 48 -1.88 3.22 -14.25
N ILE A 49 -1.47 3.51 -13.00
CA ILE A 49 -1.23 4.89 -12.54
C ILE A 49 -0.21 5.60 -13.42
N ASN A 50 0.88 4.94 -13.82
CA ASN A 50 1.89 5.54 -14.68
C ASN A 50 1.38 5.81 -16.10
N GLU A 51 0.56 4.91 -16.64
CA GLU A 51 -0.06 5.05 -17.96
C GLU A 51 -1.00 6.27 -18.02
N GLU A 52 -1.79 6.50 -16.96
CA GLU A 52 -2.70 7.64 -16.86
C GLU A 52 -2.02 9.03 -16.87
N PHE A 53 -0.70 9.08 -16.66
CA PHE A 53 0.09 10.30 -16.76
C PHE A 53 0.66 10.55 -18.17
N LEU A 54 0.47 9.63 -19.11
CA LEU A 54 0.82 9.85 -20.52
C LEU A 54 -0.09 10.91 -21.15
N LYS A 55 0.46 11.73 -22.04
CA LYS A 55 -0.30 12.81 -22.69
C LYS A 55 -1.04 12.28 -23.93
N PRO A 56 -2.27 12.76 -24.19
CA PRO A 56 -3.04 13.69 -23.37
C PRO A 56 -3.63 13.00 -22.12
N THR A 57 -3.68 13.70 -21.00
CA THR A 57 -4.22 13.16 -19.75
C THR A 57 -5.74 13.30 -19.70
N ALA A 58 -6.45 12.33 -19.12
CA ALA A 58 -7.91 12.34 -19.00
C ALA A 58 -8.45 13.39 -18.00
N ALA A 59 -7.60 13.85 -17.08
CA ALA A 59 -7.92 14.84 -16.07
C ALA A 59 -6.75 15.83 -15.89
N PRO A 60 -6.96 16.98 -15.19
CA PRO A 60 -5.88 17.88 -14.82
C PRO A 60 -4.80 17.14 -14.01
N THR A 61 -3.53 17.37 -14.33
CA THR A 61 -2.39 16.75 -13.63
C THR A 61 -2.42 16.98 -12.12
N SER A 62 -2.98 18.11 -11.66
CA SER A 62 -3.16 18.39 -10.23
C SER A 62 -4.11 17.40 -9.53
N ALA A 63 -5.14 16.91 -10.22
CA ALA A 63 -6.04 15.89 -9.71
C ALA A 63 -5.35 14.52 -9.69
N LEU A 64 -4.67 14.16 -10.79
CA LEU A 64 -3.90 12.91 -10.89
C LEU A 64 -2.81 12.82 -9.81
N ASN A 65 -2.12 13.93 -9.53
CA ASN A 65 -1.10 14.01 -8.48
C ASN A 65 -1.65 13.70 -7.08
N ARG A 66 -2.93 14.01 -6.79
CA ARG A 66 -3.54 13.66 -5.50
C ARG A 66 -3.68 12.16 -5.35
N ILE A 67 -4.12 11.48 -6.41
CA ILE A 67 -4.27 10.01 -6.44
C ILE A 67 -2.90 9.34 -6.34
N LEU A 68 -1.93 9.81 -7.14
CA LEU A 68 -0.55 9.31 -7.10
C LEU A 68 0.07 9.46 -5.71
N ASN A 69 -0.09 10.62 -5.07
CA ASN A 69 0.47 10.86 -3.74
C ASN A 69 -0.24 10.02 -2.66
N LEU A 70 -1.53 9.74 -2.79
CA LEU A 70 -2.21 8.78 -1.92
C LEU A 70 -1.61 7.37 -2.05
N ALA A 71 -1.41 6.89 -3.28
CA ALA A 71 -0.77 5.59 -3.51
C ALA A 71 0.64 5.52 -2.91
N ARG A 72 1.45 6.59 -3.07
CA ARG A 72 2.80 6.70 -2.48
C ARG A 72 2.79 6.64 -0.95
N VAL A 73 1.83 7.30 -0.31
CA VAL A 73 1.72 7.29 1.16
C VAL A 73 1.33 5.89 1.65
N ILE A 74 0.42 5.21 0.97
CA ILE A 74 0.06 3.82 1.30
C ILE A 74 1.28 2.91 1.15
N ASP A 75 2.05 3.05 0.07
CA ASP A 75 3.28 2.28 -0.16
C ASP A 75 4.31 2.51 0.95
N LEU A 76 4.57 3.77 1.33
CA LEU A 76 5.47 4.12 2.43
C LEU A 76 5.04 3.51 3.78
N LEU A 77 3.75 3.59 4.10
CA LEU A 77 3.22 3.16 5.40
C LEU A 77 3.04 1.65 5.54
N TYR A 78 2.95 0.93 4.42
CA TYR A 78 2.71 -0.51 4.39
C TYR A 78 3.87 -1.30 3.74
N THR A 79 5.04 -0.70 3.59
CA THR A 79 6.24 -1.44 3.17
C THR A 79 6.84 -2.17 4.38
N GLY A 80 6.69 -3.50 4.40
CA GLY A 80 7.30 -4.38 5.40
C GLY A 80 6.57 -4.45 6.75
N GLU A 81 5.85 -3.40 7.14
CA GLU A 81 5.10 -3.32 8.40
C GLU A 81 3.83 -2.47 8.27
N ASP A 82 2.88 -2.60 9.20
CA ASP A 82 1.75 -1.67 9.34
C ASP A 82 2.20 -0.45 10.16
N ALA A 83 2.96 0.44 9.50
CA ALA A 83 3.54 1.60 10.16
C ALA A 83 2.48 2.63 10.57
N TYR A 84 1.28 2.58 9.98
CA TYR A 84 0.20 3.48 10.34
C TYR A 84 -0.36 3.15 11.72
N THR A 85 -0.78 1.91 11.95
CA THR A 85 -1.39 1.51 13.22
C THR A 85 -0.35 1.38 14.33
N GLN A 86 0.84 0.85 13.99
CA GLN A 86 1.88 0.53 14.98
C GLN A 86 2.83 1.71 15.22
N VAL A 87 2.63 2.83 14.52
CA VAL A 87 3.56 3.97 14.51
C VAL A 87 4.97 3.46 14.21
N GLY A 88 5.08 2.78 13.07
CA GLY A 88 6.30 2.09 12.62
C GLY A 88 7.44 3.05 12.32
N GLU A 89 8.60 2.50 12.01
CA GLU A 89 9.82 3.28 11.76
C GLU A 89 9.63 4.24 10.58
N SER A 90 8.98 3.79 9.50
CA SER A 90 8.75 4.64 8.32
C SER A 90 7.90 5.87 8.65
N ALA A 91 6.85 5.71 9.46
CA ALA A 91 5.98 6.79 9.89
C ALA A 91 6.73 7.77 10.81
N LYS A 92 7.44 7.26 11.83
CA LYS A 92 8.21 8.08 12.78
C LYS A 92 9.28 8.89 12.06
N THR A 93 10.11 8.24 11.26
CA THR A 93 11.21 8.89 10.53
C THR A 93 10.68 9.95 9.58
N SER A 94 9.59 9.66 8.85
CA SER A 94 9.00 10.62 7.91
C SER A 94 8.40 11.84 8.62
N ILE A 95 7.66 11.64 9.72
CA ILE A 95 7.09 12.74 10.50
C ILE A 95 8.19 13.62 11.08
N THR A 96 9.20 13.00 11.69
CA THR A 96 10.32 13.72 12.29
C THR A 96 11.05 14.56 11.23
N ALA A 97 11.42 13.96 10.10
CA ALA A 97 12.18 14.66 9.06
C ALA A 97 11.40 15.77 8.34
N LEU A 98 10.07 15.67 8.24
CA LEU A 98 9.26 16.62 7.49
C LEU A 98 8.60 17.70 8.35
N LEU A 99 8.31 17.40 9.62
CA LEU A 99 7.46 18.24 10.47
C LEU A 99 8.10 18.65 11.80
N ILE A 100 9.23 18.05 12.19
CA ILE A 100 9.89 18.33 13.47
C ILE A 100 11.28 18.93 13.24
N ASP A 101 12.14 18.21 12.54
CA ASP A 101 13.54 18.58 12.38
C ASP A 101 13.68 19.55 11.19
N PRO A 102 14.23 20.76 11.42
CA PRO A 102 14.49 21.70 10.33
C PRO A 102 15.66 21.22 9.49
N ILE A 103 15.64 21.55 8.20
CA ILE A 103 16.80 21.37 7.33
C ILE A 103 17.89 22.36 7.78
N PRO A 104 19.10 21.90 8.14
CA PRO A 104 20.20 22.79 8.50
C PRO A 104 20.53 23.76 7.36
N ILE A 105 20.78 25.02 7.72
CA ILE A 105 21.16 26.10 6.79
C ILE A 105 22.69 26.16 6.69
#